data_AF-A0A1X2DC01-F1
#
_entry.id   AF-A0A1X2DC01-F1
#
_cell.length_a   1.000
_cell.length_b   1.000
_cell.length_c   1.000
_cell.angle_alpha   90.00
_cell.angle_beta   90.00
_cell.angle_gamma   90.00
#
_symmetry.space_group_name_H-M   'P 1'
#
loop_
_entity.id
_entity.type
_entity.pdbx_description
1 polymer ?
#
loop_
_entity_poly.entity_id
_entity_poly.type
_entity_poly.pdbx_seq_one_letter_code
_entity_poly.pdbx_strand_id
1 'polypeptide(L)'
;MADDVPQAESPPEPKHTSRRKHLVLDVGIIVGVVVVYVFSLLGYHWLASTPGPLPKPDVGTNDDTVVLLRFEQLHTVSNRLDVKVLVMPDDSMIDKRLDVLTVDTSVRLYPENDLGDLQYPVGKSPAQVATTIEAHGDPGNWPFDTYTTDIIQADVLVGAGENRQYKPARVEVTGSLEGWDISATRVGDSSQTSDRPDNVIITLKRAKGPLVFDLGICLVLFTLPTLALFVAIQMLTGRREFLPPFGTWYAAMLFAVVPLRTILPGSPPAGSWIDQAVVIWVLIALATAMVVYIAAWYRHSR
;
A
#
# COMPACT_ATOMS: atom_id res chain seq x y z
N MET A 1 -93.95 16.33 4.91
CA MET A 1 -93.37 15.47 3.85
C MET A 1 -92.30 16.28 3.16
N ALA A 2 -91.06 16.14 3.63
CA ALA A 2 -89.80 16.33 2.93
C ALA A 2 -88.71 16.20 4.00
N ASP A 3 -87.97 15.11 3.89
CA ASP A 3 -86.92 14.63 4.78
C ASP A 3 -85.75 15.61 4.93
N ASP A 4 -85.29 15.79 6.17
CA ASP A 4 -84.02 16.43 6.47
C ASP A 4 -82.93 15.34 6.47
N VAL A 5 -82.20 15.24 5.36
CA VAL A 5 -81.10 14.28 5.20
C VAL A 5 -79.81 14.92 5.72
N PRO A 6 -79.03 14.27 6.61
CA PRO A 6 -77.77 14.80 7.07
C PRO A 6 -76.76 14.85 5.92
N GLN A 7 -76.20 16.01 5.61
CA GLN A 7 -75.07 16.13 4.69
C GLN A 7 -73.86 15.39 5.26
N ALA A 8 -73.39 14.39 4.53
CA ALA A 8 -72.17 13.64 4.83
C ALA A 8 -70.93 14.56 4.71
N GLU A 9 -70.10 14.55 5.75
CA GLU A 9 -68.79 15.18 5.78
C GLU A 9 -67.89 14.59 4.68
N SER A 10 -67.38 15.44 3.79
CA SER A 10 -66.43 15.04 2.75
C SER A 10 -65.09 14.59 3.36
N PRO A 11 -64.43 13.53 2.84
CA PRO A 11 -63.19 13.00 3.42
C PRO A 11 -62.04 14.02 3.28
N PRO A 12 -61.10 14.09 4.25
CA PRO A 12 -59.98 15.01 4.16
C PRO A 12 -59.08 14.64 2.97
N GLU A 13 -58.83 15.64 2.13
CA GLU A 13 -57.97 15.55 0.95
C GLU A 13 -56.53 15.14 1.36
N PRO A 14 -55.91 14.14 0.70
CA PRO A 14 -54.60 13.66 1.11
C PRO A 14 -53.54 14.73 0.87
N LYS A 15 -52.88 15.18 1.95
CA LYS A 15 -51.78 16.17 1.94
C LYS A 15 -50.69 15.82 0.93
N HIS A 16 -50.80 16.39 -0.28
CA HIS A 16 -49.87 16.23 -1.40
C HIS A 16 -48.48 16.87 -1.16
N THR A 17 -48.28 17.51 0.00
CA THR A 17 -47.07 18.27 0.36
C THR A 17 -45.94 17.42 0.95
N SER A 18 -46.23 16.20 1.41
CA SER A 18 -45.23 15.28 1.96
C SER A 18 -44.33 14.67 0.87
N ARG A 19 -44.92 14.19 -0.22
CA ARG A 19 -44.24 13.42 -1.27
C ARG A 19 -43.15 14.22 -2.00
N ARG A 20 -43.38 15.51 -2.23
CA ARG A 20 -42.42 16.42 -2.89
C ARG A 20 -41.23 16.77 -2.00
N LYS A 21 -41.42 16.86 -0.68
CA LYS A 21 -40.33 17.09 0.29
C LYS A 21 -39.43 15.87 0.44
N HIS A 22 -40.00 14.68 0.48
CA HIS A 22 -39.23 13.43 0.47
C HIS A 22 -38.45 13.26 -0.84
N LEU A 23 -39.05 13.55 -2.00
CA LEU A 23 -38.36 13.49 -3.30
C LEU A 23 -37.17 14.46 -3.38
N VAL A 24 -37.32 15.70 -2.89
CA VAL A 24 -36.22 16.69 -2.88
C VAL A 24 -35.10 16.25 -1.93
N LEU A 25 -35.45 15.66 -0.80
CA LEU A 25 -34.48 15.11 0.15
C LEU A 25 -33.73 13.90 -0.43
N ASP A 26 -34.44 12.96 -1.05
CA ASP A 26 -33.87 11.76 -1.67
C ASP A 26 -32.95 12.13 -2.85
N VAL A 27 -33.40 13.04 -3.73
CA VAL A 27 -32.58 13.57 -4.81
C VAL A 27 -31.37 14.33 -4.26
N GLY A 28 -31.54 15.10 -3.19
CA GLY A 28 -30.44 15.78 -2.50
C GLY A 28 -29.38 14.81 -1.95
N ILE A 29 -29.80 13.69 -1.35
CA ILE A 29 -28.91 12.63 -0.87
C ILE A 29 -28.17 11.98 -2.04
N ILE A 30 -28.88 11.61 -3.11
CA ILE A 30 -28.27 10.98 -4.29
C ILE A 30 -27.24 11.92 -4.92
N VAL A 31 -27.61 13.18 -5.13
CA VAL A 31 -26.69 14.20 -5.66
C VAL A 31 -25.50 14.39 -4.72
N GLY A 32 -25.73 14.44 -3.39
CA GLY A 32 -24.66 14.50 -2.40
C GLY A 32 -23.69 13.33 -2.49
N VAL A 33 -24.19 12.10 -2.62
CA VAL A 33 -23.37 10.89 -2.80
C VAL A 33 -22.59 10.95 -4.11
N VAL A 34 -23.23 11.35 -5.22
CA VAL A 34 -22.56 11.49 -6.52
C VAL A 34 -21.47 12.55 -6.45
N VAL A 35 -21.72 13.66 -5.77
CA VAL A 35 -20.73 14.73 -5.56
C VAL A 35 -19.56 14.22 -4.74
N VAL A 36 -19.80 13.55 -3.61
CA VAL A 36 -18.74 12.92 -2.80
C VAL A 36 -17.96 11.90 -3.62
N TYR A 37 -18.63 11.09 -4.44
CA TYR A 37 -18.00 10.11 -5.31
C TYR A 37 -17.09 10.77 -6.36
N VAL A 38 -17.59 11.78 -7.08
CA VAL A 38 -16.80 12.52 -8.08
C VAL A 38 -15.62 13.24 -7.43
N PHE A 39 -15.82 13.89 -6.27
CA PHE A 39 -14.73 14.49 -5.52
C PHE A 39 -13.71 13.45 -5.02
N SER A 40 -14.16 12.26 -4.62
CA SER A 40 -13.25 11.18 -4.22
C SER A 40 -12.40 10.69 -5.40
N LEU A 41 -12.98 10.57 -6.60
CA LEU A 41 -12.24 10.21 -7.82
C LEU A 41 -11.25 11.29 -8.22
N LEU A 42 -11.64 12.57 -8.18
CA LEU A 42 -10.75 13.69 -8.47
C LEU A 42 -9.63 13.79 -7.44
N GLY A 43 -9.95 13.62 -6.16
CA GLY A 43 -8.98 13.57 -5.07
C GLY A 43 -8.00 12.43 -5.26
N TYR A 44 -8.48 11.22 -5.57
CA TYR A 44 -7.63 10.08 -5.86
C TYR A 44 -6.72 10.35 -7.06
N HIS A 45 -7.27 10.82 -8.19
CA HIS A 45 -6.46 11.08 -9.38
C HIS A 45 -5.38 12.14 -9.16
N TRP A 46 -5.68 13.18 -8.37
CA TRP A 46 -4.73 14.25 -8.08
C TRP A 46 -3.65 13.81 -7.08
N LEU A 47 -4.05 13.15 -5.99
CA LEU A 47 -3.14 12.74 -4.91
C LEU A 47 -2.32 11.49 -5.26
N ALA A 48 -2.88 10.57 -6.06
CA ALA A 48 -2.24 9.32 -6.48
C ALA A 48 -1.28 9.48 -7.66
N SER A 49 -0.88 10.71 -8.02
CA SER A 49 0.15 10.95 -9.04
C SER A 49 1.38 10.10 -8.72
N THR A 50 1.55 9.00 -9.46
CA THR A 50 2.65 8.07 -9.29
C THR A 50 3.89 8.69 -9.89
N PRO A 51 4.99 8.84 -9.13
CA PRO A 51 6.29 9.04 -9.75
C PRO A 51 6.49 7.93 -10.80
N GLY A 52 6.93 8.34 -12.00
CA GLY A 52 7.12 7.43 -13.11
C GLY A 52 8.14 6.33 -12.78
N PRO A 53 8.24 5.28 -13.60
CA PRO A 53 9.27 4.27 -13.44
C PRO A 53 10.66 4.93 -13.35
N LEU A 54 11.59 4.27 -12.65
CA LEU A 54 12.97 4.73 -12.56
C LEU A 54 13.50 5.12 -13.96
N PRO A 55 14.37 6.14 -14.05
CA PRO A 55 15.03 6.49 -15.31
C PRO A 55 15.60 5.24 -15.97
N LYS A 56 15.53 5.17 -17.31
CA LYS A 56 16.05 4.02 -18.03
C LYS A 56 17.52 3.80 -17.63
N PRO A 57 17.89 2.58 -17.20
CA PRO A 57 19.26 2.29 -16.78
C PRO A 57 20.23 2.52 -17.93
N ASP A 58 21.41 3.03 -17.62
CA ASP A 58 22.47 3.27 -18.61
C ASP A 58 23.23 1.97 -18.87
N VAL A 59 22.74 1.22 -19.87
CA VAL A 59 23.26 -0.09 -20.27
C VAL A 59 24.42 -0.01 -21.26
N GLY A 60 25.03 1.17 -21.46
CA GLY A 60 26.22 1.29 -22.30
C GLY A 60 27.41 0.55 -21.69
N THR A 61 27.90 -0.50 -22.37
CA THR A 61 29.01 -1.39 -21.95
C THR A 61 30.31 -1.13 -22.71
N ASN A 62 30.47 0.04 -23.34
CA ASN A 62 31.58 0.29 -24.28
C ASN A 62 32.98 0.19 -23.64
N ASP A 63 33.11 0.43 -22.33
CA ASP A 63 34.37 0.32 -21.58
C ASP A 63 34.22 -0.35 -20.19
N ASP A 64 32.99 -0.64 -19.74
CA ASP A 64 32.72 -1.14 -18.38
C ASP A 64 31.66 -2.26 -18.37
N THR A 65 31.79 -3.19 -17.43
CA THR A 65 30.74 -4.19 -17.15
C THR A 65 29.64 -3.57 -16.29
N VAL A 66 28.39 -3.77 -16.67
CA VAL A 66 27.22 -3.24 -15.95
C VAL A 66 26.50 -4.38 -15.23
N VAL A 67 26.24 -4.21 -13.95
CA VAL A 67 25.43 -5.13 -13.15
C VAL A 67 24.07 -4.49 -12.94
N LEU A 68 23.05 -5.06 -13.58
CA LEU A 68 21.69 -4.57 -13.55
C LEU A 68 20.89 -5.28 -12.45
N LEU A 69 20.42 -4.52 -11.46
CA LEU A 69 19.54 -4.98 -10.40
C LEU A 69 18.10 -4.61 -10.76
N ARG A 70 17.25 -5.63 -10.89
CA ARG A 70 15.82 -5.47 -11.10
C ARG A 70 15.05 -5.82 -9.84
N PHE A 71 14.22 -4.91 -9.35
CA PHE A 71 13.37 -5.16 -8.19
C PHE A 71 12.27 -6.19 -8.49
N GLU A 72 12.02 -7.09 -7.54
CA GLU A 72 10.94 -8.08 -7.60
C GLU A 72 9.92 -7.89 -6.48
N GLN A 73 10.35 -7.93 -5.21
CA GLN A 73 9.45 -7.81 -4.06
C GLN A 73 10.17 -7.30 -2.81
N LEU A 74 9.49 -6.49 -1.99
CA LEU A 74 9.97 -6.09 -0.66
C LEU A 74 9.18 -6.82 0.44
N HIS A 75 9.90 -7.52 1.32
CA HIS A 75 9.37 -8.10 2.55
C HIS A 75 9.64 -7.16 3.72
N THR A 76 8.61 -6.39 4.09
CA THR A 76 8.69 -5.30 5.06
C THR A 76 8.97 -5.75 6.49
N VAL A 77 8.52 -6.93 6.87
CA VAL A 77 8.68 -7.46 8.24
C VAL A 77 10.06 -8.06 8.44
N SER A 78 10.60 -8.72 7.42
CA SER A 78 11.93 -9.34 7.48
C SER A 78 13.05 -8.43 6.98
N ASN A 79 12.74 -7.21 6.54
CA ASN A 79 13.74 -6.27 6.05
C ASN A 79 14.55 -6.85 4.87
N ARG A 80 13.86 -7.55 3.96
CA ARG A 80 14.45 -8.25 2.82
C ARG A 80 13.90 -7.73 1.49
N LEU A 81 14.78 -7.41 0.55
CA LEU A 81 14.43 -6.96 -0.80
C LEU A 81 14.89 -8.01 -1.82
N ASP A 82 13.93 -8.61 -2.50
CA ASP A 82 14.16 -9.57 -3.57
C ASP A 82 14.49 -8.83 -4.87
N VAL A 83 15.63 -9.18 -5.46
CA VAL A 83 16.16 -8.59 -6.67
C VAL A 83 16.61 -9.66 -7.66
N LYS A 84 16.51 -9.35 -8.95
CA LYS A 84 17.13 -10.13 -10.02
C LYS A 84 18.35 -9.41 -10.52
N VAL A 85 19.47 -10.09 -10.50
CA VAL A 85 20.75 -9.55 -10.97
C VAL A 85 20.99 -10.07 -12.38
N LEU A 86 21.37 -9.17 -13.28
CA LEU A 86 21.78 -9.49 -14.63
C LEU A 86 23.13 -8.84 -14.90
N VAL A 87 24.09 -9.61 -15.37
CA VAL A 87 25.38 -9.09 -15.86
C VAL A 87 25.24 -8.70 -17.32
N MET A 88 25.63 -7.47 -17.62
CA MET A 88 25.88 -6.98 -18.96
C MET A 88 27.40 -6.85 -19.12
N PRO A 89 28.06 -7.91 -19.62
CA PRO A 89 29.52 -7.97 -19.72
C PRO A 89 30.06 -6.92 -20.71
N ASP A 90 31.31 -6.51 -20.49
CA ASP A 90 32.10 -5.80 -21.50
C ASP A 90 32.21 -6.62 -22.81
N ASP A 91 32.38 -5.92 -23.93
CA ASP A 91 32.49 -6.46 -25.29
C ASP A 91 33.59 -7.53 -25.42
N SER A 92 34.64 -7.47 -24.58
CA SER A 92 35.72 -8.46 -24.57
C SER A 92 35.30 -9.82 -24.00
N MET A 93 34.19 -9.89 -23.26
CA MET A 93 33.75 -11.08 -22.52
C MET A 93 32.53 -11.76 -23.15
N ILE A 94 32.04 -11.28 -24.30
CA ILE A 94 30.86 -11.81 -24.99
C ILE A 94 31.15 -12.12 -26.46
N ASP A 95 30.71 -13.29 -26.92
CA ASP A 95 30.68 -13.62 -28.35
C ASP A 95 29.46 -12.96 -28.97
N LYS A 96 29.64 -11.80 -29.63
CA LYS A 96 28.56 -11.02 -30.26
C LYS A 96 27.73 -11.79 -31.29
N ARG A 97 28.26 -12.89 -31.86
CA ARG A 97 27.51 -13.70 -32.84
C ARG A 97 26.52 -14.63 -32.16
N LEU A 98 26.88 -15.17 -31.00
CA LEU A 98 26.08 -16.14 -30.26
C LEU A 98 25.37 -15.55 -29.04
N ASP A 99 25.74 -14.34 -28.64
CA ASP A 99 25.28 -13.65 -27.42
C ASP A 99 25.53 -14.48 -26.15
N VAL A 100 26.72 -15.10 -26.07
CA VAL A 100 27.13 -15.94 -24.94
C VAL A 100 28.46 -15.48 -24.36
N LEU A 101 28.65 -15.73 -23.07
CA LEU A 101 29.90 -15.45 -22.38
C LEU A 101 31.06 -16.27 -22.94
N THR A 102 32.21 -15.64 -23.12
CA THR A 102 33.46 -16.29 -23.55
C THR A 102 34.30 -16.80 -22.38
N VAL A 103 33.98 -16.37 -21.16
CA VAL A 103 34.69 -16.68 -19.92
C VAL A 103 33.71 -16.86 -18.77
N ASP A 104 34.02 -17.77 -17.84
CA ASP A 104 33.26 -17.92 -16.60
C ASP A 104 33.29 -16.60 -15.82
N THR A 105 32.12 -16.15 -15.40
CA THR A 105 31.95 -14.86 -14.75
C THR A 105 31.07 -15.04 -13.52
N SER A 106 31.39 -14.36 -12.42
CA SER A 106 30.49 -14.31 -11.26
C SER A 106 30.38 -12.90 -10.71
N VAL A 107 29.19 -12.54 -10.24
CA VAL A 107 28.95 -11.25 -9.56
C VAL A 107 28.96 -11.46 -8.07
N ARG A 108 29.74 -10.64 -7.39
CA ARG A 108 29.66 -10.45 -5.94
C ARG A 108 29.03 -9.11 -5.65
N LEU A 109 27.98 -9.12 -4.85
CA LEU A 109 27.33 -7.90 -4.35
C LEU A 109 27.88 -7.55 -2.97
N TYR A 110 27.91 -6.25 -2.68
CA TYR A 110 28.22 -5.69 -1.37
C TYR A 110 27.09 -4.72 -0.98
N PRO A 111 26.50 -4.84 0.23
CA PRO A 111 26.67 -5.93 1.18
C PRO A 111 26.29 -7.31 0.60
N GLU A 112 26.71 -8.37 1.29
CA GLU A 112 26.50 -9.74 0.85
C GLU A 112 25.00 -10.06 0.69
N ASN A 113 24.69 -10.83 -0.35
CA ASN A 113 23.36 -11.35 -0.60
C ASN A 113 23.21 -12.77 0.00
N ASP A 114 22.00 -13.33 -0.02
CA ASP A 114 21.76 -14.67 0.54
C ASP A 114 22.40 -15.84 -0.27
N LEU A 115 22.93 -15.59 -1.47
CA LEU A 115 23.48 -16.62 -2.37
C LEU A 115 25.01 -16.58 -2.52
N GLY A 116 25.68 -15.56 -2.00
CA GLY A 116 27.08 -15.27 -2.27
C GLY A 116 27.34 -14.89 -3.73
N ASP A 117 28.33 -15.55 -4.34
CA ASP A 117 28.73 -15.30 -5.74
C ASP A 117 27.66 -15.80 -6.71
N LEU A 118 27.04 -14.88 -7.45
CA LEU A 118 26.06 -15.21 -8.49
C LEU A 118 26.80 -15.67 -9.75
N GLN A 119 26.61 -16.92 -10.16
CA GLN A 119 27.41 -17.55 -11.20
C GLN A 119 26.80 -17.41 -12.60
N TYR A 120 27.65 -17.08 -13.58
CA TYR A 120 27.32 -16.95 -15.00
C TYR A 120 28.34 -17.76 -15.81
N PRO A 121 27.99 -19.00 -16.20
CA PRO A 121 28.93 -19.92 -16.83
C PRO A 121 29.24 -19.55 -18.28
N VAL A 122 30.44 -19.89 -18.73
CA VAL A 122 30.90 -19.75 -20.12
C VAL A 122 29.99 -20.49 -21.10
N GLY A 123 29.83 -19.94 -22.31
CA GLY A 123 29.02 -20.53 -23.37
C GLY A 123 27.51 -20.40 -23.15
N LYS A 124 27.08 -19.64 -22.13
CA LYS A 124 25.68 -19.28 -21.89
C LYS A 124 25.49 -17.77 -22.00
N SER A 125 24.30 -17.37 -22.43
CA SER A 125 23.87 -15.97 -22.35
C SER A 125 23.61 -15.62 -20.89
N PRO A 126 24.05 -14.45 -20.38
CA PRO A 126 23.77 -14.02 -19.01
C PRO A 126 22.27 -14.05 -18.70
N ALA A 127 21.88 -14.85 -17.72
CA ALA A 127 20.50 -14.98 -17.28
C ALA A 127 20.26 -14.19 -15.99
N GLN A 128 19.02 -13.77 -15.74
CA GLN A 128 18.67 -13.13 -14.46
C GLN A 128 18.76 -14.15 -13.32
N VAL A 129 19.60 -13.87 -12.31
CA VAL A 129 19.72 -14.67 -11.09
C VAL A 129 18.99 -13.95 -9.97
N ALA A 130 17.97 -14.60 -9.39
CA ALA A 130 17.22 -14.07 -8.27
C ALA A 130 18.03 -14.22 -6.97
N THR A 131 18.12 -13.15 -6.19
CA THR A 131 18.75 -13.14 -4.87
C THR A 131 18.05 -12.13 -3.98
N THR A 132 18.30 -12.21 -2.68
CA THR A 132 17.74 -11.28 -1.71
C THR A 132 18.86 -10.45 -1.11
N ILE A 133 18.62 -9.14 -0.95
CA ILE A 133 19.50 -8.20 -0.27
C ILE A 133 18.80 -7.62 0.97
N GLU A 134 19.59 -7.13 1.92
CA GLU A 134 19.06 -6.53 3.14
C GLU A 134 18.57 -5.08 2.87
N ALA A 135 17.46 -4.72 3.49
CA ALA A 135 16.88 -3.39 3.43
C ALA A 135 16.46 -2.94 4.84
N HIS A 136 16.87 -1.75 5.25
CA HIS A 136 16.64 -1.25 6.59
C HIS A 136 15.39 -0.39 6.65
N GLY A 137 14.45 -0.75 7.52
CA GLY A 137 13.25 0.03 7.77
C GLY A 137 12.52 -0.44 9.02
N ASP A 138 11.53 0.35 9.43
CA ASP A 138 10.67 0.01 10.55
C ASP A 138 9.22 -0.23 10.06
N PRO A 139 8.80 -1.50 9.98
CA PRO A 139 7.43 -1.85 9.57
C PRO A 139 6.35 -1.33 10.54
N GLY A 140 6.71 -0.97 11.77
CA GLY A 140 5.80 -0.38 12.75
C GLY A 140 5.24 0.98 12.31
N ASN A 141 5.97 1.71 11.46
CA ASN A 141 5.59 3.05 11.00
C ASN A 141 4.60 3.04 9.81
N TRP A 142 4.06 1.88 9.44
CA TRP A 142 3.03 1.78 8.41
C TRP A 142 1.88 2.78 8.66
N PRO A 143 1.39 3.51 7.63
CA PRO A 143 1.74 3.41 6.21
C PRO A 143 2.81 4.44 5.77
N PHE A 144 3.48 5.11 6.71
CA PHE A 144 4.53 6.09 6.40
C PHE A 144 5.93 5.48 6.53
N ASP A 145 6.02 4.17 6.41
CA ASP A 145 7.23 3.37 6.46
C ASP A 145 8.15 3.69 5.26
N THR A 146 9.45 3.72 5.53
CA THR A 146 10.52 3.95 4.56
C THR A 146 11.57 2.87 4.76
N TYR A 147 12.06 2.31 3.65
CA TYR A 147 13.10 1.29 3.62
C TYR A 147 14.27 1.78 2.80
N THR A 148 15.49 1.57 3.29
CA THR A 148 16.72 2.00 2.61
C THR A 148 17.73 0.87 2.64
N THR A 149 18.37 0.59 1.50
CA THR A 149 19.48 -0.35 1.44
C THR A 149 20.76 0.32 1.93
N ASP A 150 21.75 -0.47 2.32
CA ASP A 150 23.11 0.03 2.41
C ASP A 150 23.64 0.43 1.02
N ILE A 151 24.88 0.94 0.98
CA ILE A 151 25.55 1.28 -0.28
C ILE A 151 25.78 0.00 -1.08
N ILE A 152 25.04 -0.16 -2.17
CA ILE A 152 25.16 -1.33 -3.04
C ILE A 152 26.33 -1.12 -4.00
N GLN A 153 27.24 -2.08 -3.99
CA GLN A 153 28.37 -2.21 -4.91
C GLN A 153 28.34 -3.60 -5.54
N ALA A 154 28.94 -3.73 -6.72
CA ALA A 154 29.07 -5.01 -7.39
C ALA A 154 30.46 -5.14 -8.02
N ASP A 155 31.11 -6.26 -7.74
CA ASP A 155 32.33 -6.66 -8.43
C ASP A 155 32.05 -7.87 -9.31
N VAL A 156 32.70 -7.89 -10.46
CA VAL A 156 32.64 -9.00 -11.39
C VAL A 156 33.96 -9.76 -11.31
N LEU A 157 33.89 -11.02 -10.90
CA LEU A 157 35.02 -11.93 -10.90
C LEU A 157 35.05 -12.65 -12.24
N VAL A 158 36.16 -12.49 -12.97
CA VAL A 158 36.36 -13.06 -14.30
C VAL A 158 37.34 -14.23 -14.21
N GLY A 159 36.97 -15.38 -14.77
CA GLY A 159 37.75 -16.60 -14.80
C GLY A 159 37.24 -17.68 -13.84
N ALA A 160 37.99 -18.79 -13.73
CA ALA A 160 37.64 -19.95 -12.92
C ALA A 160 38.72 -20.29 -11.90
N GLY A 161 38.33 -20.86 -10.75
CA GLY A 161 39.25 -21.33 -9.72
C GLY A 161 39.96 -20.20 -8.96
N GLU A 162 41.25 -20.39 -8.67
CA GLU A 162 42.10 -19.44 -7.93
C GLU A 162 42.58 -18.26 -8.79
N ASN A 163 42.46 -18.35 -10.12
CA ASN A 163 42.92 -17.30 -11.05
C ASN A 163 41.86 -16.22 -11.33
N ARG A 164 40.80 -16.15 -10.51
CA ARG A 164 39.72 -15.17 -10.66
C ARG A 164 40.24 -13.76 -10.43
N GLN A 165 39.96 -12.87 -11.38
CA GLN A 165 40.34 -11.45 -11.30
C GLN A 165 39.12 -10.59 -10.99
N TYR A 166 39.24 -9.68 -10.03
CA TYR A 166 38.22 -8.67 -9.76
C TYR A 166 38.27 -7.60 -10.83
N LYS A 167 37.12 -7.35 -11.46
CA LYS A 167 36.85 -6.17 -12.27
C LYS A 167 35.73 -5.37 -11.60
N PRO A 168 35.94 -4.08 -11.28
CA PRO A 168 34.87 -3.21 -10.83
C PRO A 168 33.73 -3.21 -11.85
N ALA A 169 32.48 -3.20 -11.38
CA ALA A 169 31.33 -3.13 -12.24
C ALA A 169 30.37 -2.03 -11.80
N ARG A 170 29.77 -1.35 -12.78
CA ARG A 170 28.80 -0.29 -12.53
C ARG A 170 27.46 -0.89 -12.13
N VAL A 171 26.92 -0.45 -10.99
CA VAL A 171 25.60 -0.88 -10.54
C VAL A 171 24.53 0.01 -11.18
N GLU A 172 23.63 -0.61 -11.91
CA GLU A 172 22.43 0.03 -12.46
C GLU A 172 21.19 -0.61 -11.84
N VAL A 173 20.20 0.20 -11.47
CA VAL A 173 18.96 -0.28 -10.85
C VAL A 173 17.78 0.00 -11.77
N THR A 174 16.84 -0.94 -11.83
CA THR A 174 15.68 -0.84 -12.73
C THR A 174 14.48 -1.58 -12.19
N GLY A 175 13.34 -1.37 -12.84
CA GLY A 175 12.07 -1.99 -12.48
C GLY A 175 11.18 -1.10 -11.62
N SER A 176 10.09 -1.69 -11.16
CA SER A 176 9.06 -1.05 -10.36
C SER A 176 8.50 -2.06 -9.38
N LEU A 177 8.12 -1.61 -8.19
CA LEU A 177 7.42 -2.42 -7.20
C LEU A 177 6.03 -1.86 -7.02
N GLU A 178 5.03 -2.74 -7.02
CA GLU A 178 3.65 -2.32 -6.81
C GLU A 178 3.48 -1.73 -5.42
N GLY A 179 2.87 -0.54 -5.35
CA GLY A 179 2.62 0.16 -4.09
C GLY A 179 3.84 0.85 -3.47
N TRP A 180 4.98 0.91 -4.17
CA TRP A 180 6.19 1.59 -3.72
C TRP A 180 6.66 2.65 -4.72
N ASP A 181 7.14 3.76 -4.18
CA ASP A 181 7.95 4.76 -4.84
C ASP A 181 9.42 4.45 -4.58
N ILE A 182 10.20 4.26 -5.65
CA ILE A 182 11.59 3.84 -5.59
C ILE A 182 12.46 5.00 -6.07
N SER A 183 13.45 5.34 -5.26
CA SER A 183 14.47 6.32 -5.59
C SER A 183 15.86 5.71 -5.45
N ALA A 184 16.74 6.06 -6.39
CA ALA A 184 18.11 5.58 -6.43
C ALA A 184 19.05 6.78 -6.34
N THR A 185 19.86 6.83 -5.29
CA THR A 185 20.87 7.88 -5.10
C THR A 185 22.24 7.29 -5.39
N ARG A 186 22.96 7.86 -6.37
CA ARG A 186 24.33 7.44 -6.66
C ARG A 186 25.30 8.03 -5.65
N VAL A 187 26.21 7.21 -5.16
CA VAL A 187 27.20 7.58 -4.15
C VAL A 187 28.57 7.14 -4.62
N GLY A 188 29.54 8.07 -4.60
CA GLY A 188 30.94 7.75 -4.88
C GLY A 188 31.61 7.24 -3.62
N ASP A 189 32.56 6.32 -3.75
CA ASP A 189 33.45 6.04 -2.63
C ASP A 189 34.44 7.21 -2.47
N SER A 190 34.78 7.56 -1.23
CA SER A 190 35.86 8.51 -0.91
C SER A 190 37.23 8.12 -1.47
N SER A 191 37.37 6.87 -1.90
CA SER A 191 38.58 6.26 -2.48
C SER A 191 38.58 6.17 -4.02
N GLN A 192 37.45 6.45 -4.69
CA GLN A 192 37.33 6.29 -6.15
C GLN A 192 37.99 7.43 -6.91
N THR A 193 38.85 7.08 -7.88
CA THR A 193 39.52 8.02 -8.80
C THR A 193 38.74 8.25 -10.10
N SER A 194 37.55 7.66 -10.23
CA SER A 194 36.66 7.85 -11.38
C SER A 194 35.76 9.09 -11.19
N ASP A 195 35.52 9.83 -12.26
CA ASP A 195 34.65 11.03 -12.26
C ASP A 195 33.15 10.69 -12.06
N ARG A 196 32.76 9.41 -11.98
CA ARG A 196 31.36 8.96 -11.89
C ARG A 196 31.14 8.00 -10.70
N PRO A 197 30.17 8.29 -9.80
CA PRO A 197 29.83 7.41 -8.70
C PRO A 197 29.07 6.17 -9.17
N ASP A 198 29.66 4.99 -8.98
CA ASP A 198 29.11 3.70 -9.45
C ASP A 198 28.27 2.94 -8.42
N ASN A 199 28.28 3.38 -7.15
CA ASN A 199 27.52 2.74 -6.09
C ASN A 199 26.13 3.37 -5.95
N VAL A 200 25.17 2.61 -5.44
CA VAL A 200 23.77 3.08 -5.35
C VAL A 200 23.19 2.79 -3.96
N ILE A 201 22.54 3.80 -3.38
CA ILE A 201 21.63 3.63 -2.25
C ILE A 201 20.20 3.64 -2.80
N ILE A 202 19.43 2.62 -2.45
CA ILE A 202 18.04 2.46 -2.90
C ILE A 202 17.13 2.80 -1.73
N THR A 203 16.23 3.76 -1.93
CA THR A 203 15.22 4.16 -0.94
C THR A 203 13.84 3.88 -1.49
N LEU A 204 13.07 3.07 -0.75
CA LEU A 204 11.70 2.69 -1.03
C LEU A 204 10.76 3.36 -0.05
N LYS A 205 9.74 4.05 -0.56
CA LYS A 205 8.67 4.68 0.22
C LYS A 205 7.32 4.20 -0.28
N ARG A 206 6.30 4.17 0.57
CA ARG A 206 4.94 3.84 0.10
C ARG A 206 4.50 4.81 -0.98
N ALA A 207 3.96 4.26 -2.08
CA ALA A 207 3.42 5.08 -3.15
C ALA A 207 2.20 5.88 -2.67
N LYS A 208 1.99 7.06 -3.24
CA LYS A 208 0.87 7.93 -2.86
C LYS A 208 -0.50 7.31 -3.14
N GLY A 209 -0.63 6.47 -4.17
CA GLY A 209 -1.89 5.80 -4.53
C GLY A 209 -2.46 4.95 -3.38
N PRO A 210 -1.72 3.95 -2.88
CA PRO A 210 -2.09 3.19 -1.68
C PRO A 210 -2.45 4.08 -0.48
N LEU A 211 -1.69 5.14 -0.21
CA LEU A 211 -1.98 6.05 0.92
C LEU A 211 -3.37 6.70 0.86
N VAL A 212 -3.86 7.05 -0.34
CA VAL A 212 -5.21 7.59 -0.50
C VAL A 212 -6.27 6.51 -0.22
N PHE A 213 -6.01 5.29 -0.69
CA PHE A 213 -6.88 4.16 -0.43
C PHE A 213 -6.95 3.84 1.07
N ASP A 214 -5.81 3.88 1.76
CA ASP A 214 -5.70 3.74 3.22
C ASP A 214 -6.54 4.79 3.94
N LEU A 215 -6.46 6.05 3.51
CA LEU A 215 -7.26 7.13 4.08
C LEU A 215 -8.77 6.86 3.94
N GLY A 216 -9.21 6.32 2.80
CA GLY A 216 -10.60 5.93 2.57
C GLY A 216 -11.07 4.85 3.55
N ILE A 217 -10.28 3.79 3.74
CA ILE A 217 -10.59 2.72 4.70
C ILE A 217 -10.57 3.25 6.13
N CYS A 218 -9.59 4.09 6.50
CA CYS A 218 -9.54 4.76 7.80
C CYS A 218 -10.80 5.59 8.07
N LEU A 219 -11.29 6.34 7.07
CA LEU A 219 -12.53 7.12 7.21
C LEU A 219 -13.73 6.20 7.45
N VAL A 220 -13.84 5.08 6.73
CA VAL A 220 -14.87 4.07 6.99
C VAL A 220 -14.75 3.55 8.42
N LEU A 221 -13.55 3.16 8.84
CA LEU A 221 -13.27 2.67 10.20
C LEU A 221 -13.67 3.67 11.28
N PHE A 222 -13.53 4.98 11.06
CA PHE A 222 -14.01 6.01 11.99
C PHE A 222 -15.52 6.24 11.92
N THR A 223 -16.12 6.23 10.72
CA THR A 223 -17.56 6.49 10.58
C THR A 223 -18.44 5.44 11.25
N LEU A 224 -18.06 4.15 11.17
CA LEU A 224 -18.81 3.04 11.76
C LEU A 224 -19.05 3.23 13.29
N PRO A 225 -18.01 3.38 14.14
CA PRO A 225 -18.20 3.63 15.57
C PRO A 225 -18.87 4.97 15.86
N THR A 226 -18.63 6.01 15.07
CA THR A 226 -19.30 7.31 15.28
C THR A 226 -20.81 7.20 15.07
N LEU A 227 -21.24 6.54 13.99
CA LEU A 227 -22.67 6.29 13.74
C LEU A 227 -23.25 5.37 14.81
N ALA A 228 -22.52 4.35 15.22
CA ALA A 228 -22.92 3.44 16.28
C ALA A 228 -23.16 4.18 17.61
N LEU A 229 -22.20 4.99 18.06
CA LEU A 229 -22.32 5.82 19.25
C LEU A 229 -23.46 6.83 19.12
N PHE A 230 -23.59 7.48 17.96
CA PHE A 230 -24.68 8.42 17.70
C PHE A 230 -26.04 7.77 17.91
N VAL A 231 -26.30 6.62 17.28
CA VAL A 231 -27.56 5.88 17.41
C VAL A 231 -27.78 5.43 18.86
N ALA A 232 -26.76 4.87 19.53
CA ALA A 232 -26.85 4.42 20.91
C ALA A 232 -27.20 5.58 21.87
N ILE A 233 -26.59 6.75 21.69
CA ILE A 233 -26.87 7.95 22.50
C ILE A 233 -28.29 8.48 22.25
N GLN A 234 -28.77 8.47 21.00
CA GLN A 234 -30.15 8.88 20.71
C GLN A 234 -31.19 7.97 21.38
N MET A 235 -30.92 6.66 21.44
CA MET A 235 -31.77 5.70 22.17
C MET A 235 -31.69 5.95 23.67
N LEU A 236 -30.49 6.15 24.22
CA LEU A 236 -30.31 6.43 25.65
C LEU A 236 -31.05 7.70 26.07
N THR A 237 -31.01 8.76 25.25
CA THR A 237 -31.70 10.04 25.51
C THR A 237 -33.21 10.00 25.26
N GLY A 238 -33.76 8.87 24.78
CA GLY A 238 -35.20 8.71 24.52
C GLY A 238 -35.70 9.47 23.29
N ARG A 239 -34.80 9.93 22.41
CA ARG A 239 -35.16 10.63 21.17
C ARG A 239 -35.56 9.67 20.05
N ARG A 240 -35.21 8.38 20.18
CA ARG A 240 -35.57 7.29 19.26
C ARG A 240 -36.01 6.07 20.07
N GLU A 241 -36.96 5.32 19.52
CA GLU A 241 -37.44 4.09 20.13
C GLU A 241 -36.34 3.01 20.15
N PHE A 242 -36.33 2.23 21.22
CA PHE A 242 -35.45 1.09 21.35
C PHE A 242 -35.91 -0.02 20.40
N LEU A 243 -34.96 -0.56 19.64
CA LEU A 243 -35.22 -1.61 18.66
C LEU A 243 -34.25 -2.78 18.92
N PRO A 244 -34.72 -3.96 19.36
CA PRO A 244 -33.89 -5.13 19.64
C PRO A 244 -32.88 -5.52 18.54
N PRO A 245 -33.19 -5.36 17.23
CA PRO A 245 -32.24 -5.69 16.15
C PRO A 245 -30.94 -4.88 16.17
N PHE A 246 -30.85 -3.74 16.84
CA PHE A 246 -29.60 -2.97 16.88
C PHE A 246 -28.50 -3.67 17.68
N GLY A 247 -28.85 -4.55 18.63
CA GLY A 247 -27.87 -5.35 19.36
C GLY A 247 -27.05 -6.25 18.44
N THR A 248 -27.68 -6.90 17.46
CA THR A 248 -26.97 -7.75 16.50
C THR A 248 -26.14 -6.92 15.51
N TRP A 249 -26.58 -5.72 15.17
CA TRP A 249 -25.82 -4.79 14.31
C TRP A 249 -24.52 -4.33 14.97
N TYR A 250 -24.55 -3.91 16.24
CA TYR A 250 -23.32 -3.56 16.98
C TYR A 250 -22.35 -4.74 17.11
N ALA A 251 -22.88 -5.94 17.36
CA ALA A 251 -22.07 -7.15 17.44
C ALA A 251 -21.41 -7.47 16.08
N ALA A 252 -22.18 -7.37 14.98
CA ALA A 252 -21.67 -7.57 13.63
C ALA A 252 -20.54 -6.57 13.29
N MET A 253 -20.68 -5.30 13.67
CA MET A 253 -19.63 -4.28 13.47
C MET A 253 -18.34 -4.62 14.20
N LEU A 254 -18.41 -5.08 15.46
CA LEU A 254 -17.24 -5.49 16.23
C LEU A 254 -16.46 -6.61 15.53
N PHE A 255 -17.16 -7.60 14.98
CA PHE A 255 -16.52 -8.70 14.25
C PHE A 255 -16.04 -8.28 12.85
N ALA A 256 -16.68 -7.31 12.22
CA ALA A 256 -16.30 -6.85 10.87
C ALA A 256 -15.04 -5.97 10.86
N VAL A 257 -14.76 -5.24 11.94
CA VAL A 257 -13.61 -4.32 12.01
C VAL A 257 -12.27 -5.06 11.98
N VAL A 258 -12.18 -6.24 12.61
CA VAL A 258 -10.91 -6.98 12.72
C VAL A 258 -10.38 -7.43 11.35
N PRO A 259 -11.18 -8.07 10.47
CA PRO A 259 -10.74 -8.39 9.10
C PRO A 259 -10.52 -7.15 8.22
N LEU A 260 -11.18 -6.02 8.48
CA LEU A 260 -11.04 -4.83 7.64
C LEU A 260 -9.60 -4.28 7.66
N ARG A 261 -8.90 -4.44 8.79
CA ARG A 261 -7.47 -4.13 8.94
C ARG A 261 -6.59 -4.90 7.95
N THR A 262 -6.92 -6.15 7.62
CA THR A 262 -6.09 -6.99 6.73
C THR A 262 -6.31 -6.72 5.25
N ILE A 263 -7.28 -5.86 4.89
CA ILE A 263 -7.53 -5.43 3.51
C ILE A 263 -6.66 -4.20 3.17
N LEU A 264 -6.03 -3.59 4.17
CA LEU A 264 -5.12 -2.48 3.96
C LEU A 264 -3.91 -2.91 3.10
N PRO A 265 -3.51 -2.11 2.09
CA PRO A 265 -2.34 -2.31 1.26
C PRO A 265 -1.09 -2.78 2.00
N GLY A 266 -0.55 -3.90 1.55
CA GLY A 266 0.65 -4.49 2.14
C GLY A 266 0.44 -5.11 3.52
N SER A 267 -0.82 -5.26 3.98
CA SER A 267 -1.23 -5.95 5.22
C SER A 267 -0.39 -5.54 6.44
N PRO A 268 -0.74 -4.44 7.13
CA PRO A 268 0.08 -3.89 8.20
C PRO A 268 0.46 -4.95 9.24
N PRO A 269 1.74 -5.04 9.63
CA PRO A 269 2.17 -5.96 10.67
C PRO A 269 1.47 -5.67 12.00
N ALA A 270 1.30 -6.72 12.80
CA ALA A 270 0.67 -6.62 14.12
C ALA A 270 1.40 -5.60 15.00
N GLY A 271 0.66 -4.66 15.57
CA GLY A 271 1.22 -3.63 16.45
C GLY A 271 1.77 -2.39 15.74
N SER A 272 1.61 -2.30 14.42
CA SER A 272 1.89 -1.09 13.64
C SER A 272 1.07 0.11 14.14
N TRP A 273 1.51 1.30 13.77
CA TRP A 273 0.95 2.57 14.22
C TRP A 273 -0.57 2.67 14.04
N ILE A 274 -1.12 2.13 12.94
CA ILE A 274 -2.57 2.15 12.70
C ILE A 274 -3.36 1.34 13.73
N ASP A 275 -2.80 0.27 14.27
CA ASP A 275 -3.49 -0.53 15.29
C ASP A 275 -3.67 0.27 16.56
N GLN A 276 -2.62 1.00 16.94
CA GLN A 276 -2.56 1.83 18.12
C GLN A 276 -3.42 3.10 17.99
N ALA A 277 -3.36 3.76 16.83
CA ALA A 277 -4.01 5.04 16.60
C ALA A 277 -5.48 4.92 16.18
N VAL A 278 -5.85 3.86 15.46
CA VAL A 278 -7.18 3.72 14.85
C VAL A 278 -7.91 2.48 15.37
N VAL A 279 -7.37 1.28 15.13
CA VAL A 279 -8.13 0.04 15.33
C VAL A 279 -8.58 -0.14 16.78
N ILE A 280 -7.67 0.08 17.75
CA ILE A 280 -8.01 -0.03 19.18
C ILE A 280 -9.12 0.96 19.56
N TRP A 281 -9.05 2.21 19.09
CA TRP A 281 -10.05 3.23 19.40
C TRP A 281 -11.40 2.95 18.76
N VAL A 282 -11.41 2.39 17.54
CA VAL A 282 -12.63 1.94 16.87
C VAL A 282 -13.31 0.83 17.68
N LEU A 283 -12.54 -0.16 18.15
CA LEU A 283 -13.06 -1.25 18.98
C LEU A 283 -13.59 -0.75 20.33
N ILE A 284 -12.86 0.14 21.00
CA ILE A 284 -13.30 0.77 22.26
C ILE A 284 -14.60 1.54 22.05
N ALA A 285 -14.70 2.33 20.97
CA ALA A 285 -15.88 3.11 20.66
C ALA A 285 -17.11 2.23 20.35
N LEU A 286 -16.93 1.13 19.60
CA LEU A 286 -17.99 0.16 19.35
C LEU A 286 -18.42 -0.59 20.61
N ALA A 287 -17.47 -1.01 21.45
CA ALA A 287 -17.77 -1.63 22.74
C ALA A 287 -18.54 -0.67 23.65
N THR A 288 -18.14 0.60 23.67
CA THR A 288 -18.85 1.66 24.41
C THR A 288 -20.25 1.87 23.86
N ALA A 289 -20.44 1.91 22.55
CA ALA A 289 -21.76 2.00 21.92
C ALA A 289 -22.68 0.84 22.34
N MET A 290 -22.14 -0.39 22.39
CA MET A 290 -22.85 -1.56 22.87
C MET A 290 -23.29 -1.42 24.33
N VAL A 291 -22.40 -0.96 25.22
CA VAL A 291 -22.72 -0.73 26.64
C VAL A 291 -23.80 0.35 26.78
N VAL A 292 -23.69 1.45 26.03
CA VAL A 292 -24.69 2.54 26.01
C VAL A 292 -26.05 2.01 25.54
N TYR A 293 -26.07 1.18 24.51
CA TYR A 293 -27.28 0.54 24.01
C TYR A 293 -27.94 -0.37 25.07
N ILE A 294 -27.16 -1.20 25.76
CA ILE A 294 -27.66 -2.06 26.86
C ILE A 294 -28.20 -1.19 28.02
N ALA A 295 -27.53 -0.09 28.35
CA ALA A 295 -28.01 0.84 29.37
C ALA A 295 -29.34 1.50 28.96
N ALA A 296 -29.49 1.86 27.68
CA ALA A 296 -30.75 2.39 27.14
C ALA A 296 -31.88 1.36 27.25
N TRP A 297 -31.60 0.10 26.91
CA TRP A 297 -32.55 -1.01 27.07
C TRP A 297 -32.99 -1.19 28.52
N TYR A 298 -32.04 -1.22 29.45
CA TYR A 298 -32.33 -1.38 30.87
C TYR A 298 -33.18 -0.22 31.42
N ARG A 299 -32.90 1.01 30.98
CA ARG A 299 -33.69 2.20 31.35
C ARG A 299 -35.11 2.16 30.80
N HIS A 300 -35.30 1.62 29.60
CA HIS A 300 -36.62 1.49 28.97
C HIS A 300 -37.44 0.31 29.50
N SER A 301 -36.77 -0.69 30.08
CA SER A 301 -37.40 -1.86 30.69
C SER A 301 -37.85 -1.63 32.14
N ARG A 302 -37.46 -0.51 32.77
CA ARG A 302 -37.96 -0.03 34.05
C ARG A 302 -39.12 0.93 33.83
#